data_AF-A0A914KSA5-F1
#
_entry.id   AF-A0A914KSA5-F1
#
_cell.length_a   1.000
_cell.length_b   1.000
_cell.length_c   1.000
_cell.angle_alpha   90.00
_cell.angle_beta   90.00
_cell.angle_gamma   90.00
#
_symmetry.space_group_name_H-M   'P 1'
#
loop_
_entity.id
_entity.type
_entity.pdbx_description
1 polymer ?
#
loop_
_entity_poly.entity_id
_entity_poly.type
_entity_poly.pdbx_seq_one_letter_code
_entity_poly.pdbx_strand_id
1 'polypeptide(L)'
;MEDDIAHCGPNGYLIAYGEKNCKNFHKPEIYDRFDELGKQFINCTGKCLIYNMEIYLEKRAGDINCELIKEEGFHSHPKCYLDCGFCQVCKSNKYALLRAYDLKDFFSKEAIEQVYIVIKECGVFNCFY
;
A
#
# COMPACT_ATOMS: atom_id res chain seq x y z
N MET A 1 4.86 7.94 -15.17
CA MET A 1 3.99 7.30 -16.17
C MET A 1 2.54 7.36 -15.77
N GLU A 2 2.10 6.88 -14.58
CA GLU A 2 0.68 7.00 -14.21
C GLU A 2 0.24 8.44 -13.90
N ASP A 3 1.05 9.25 -13.21
CA ASP A 3 0.68 10.66 -12.95
C ASP A 3 0.72 11.53 -14.23
N ASP A 4 1.48 11.13 -15.25
CA ASP A 4 1.46 11.78 -16.57
C ASP A 4 0.11 11.60 -17.29
N ILE A 5 -0.70 10.63 -16.86
CA ILE A 5 -2.06 10.41 -17.34
C ILE A 5 -3.04 11.16 -16.43
N ALA A 6 -2.87 11.05 -15.11
CA ALA A 6 -3.81 11.58 -14.13
C ALA A 6 -3.73 13.10 -13.88
N HIS A 7 -2.56 13.70 -14.07
CA HIS A 7 -2.29 15.13 -13.87
C HIS A 7 -2.72 15.67 -12.50
N CYS A 8 -2.63 14.85 -11.44
CA CYS A 8 -3.02 15.24 -10.08
C CYS A 8 -1.97 16.08 -9.36
N GLY A 9 -0.78 16.20 -9.95
CA GLY A 9 0.29 17.05 -9.47
C GLY A 9 1.06 16.45 -8.30
N PRO A 10 2.11 17.15 -7.82
CA PRO A 10 3.09 16.58 -6.88
C PRO A 10 2.52 16.26 -5.49
N ASN A 11 1.38 16.84 -5.13
CA ASN A 11 0.68 16.57 -3.86
C ASN A 11 -0.43 15.52 -4.02
N GLY A 12 -0.66 15.01 -5.22
CA GLY A 12 -1.67 13.99 -5.52
C GLY A 12 -1.29 12.62 -4.97
N TYR A 13 -2.28 11.73 -4.86
CA TYR A 13 -2.11 10.39 -4.27
C TYR A 13 -0.97 9.59 -4.91
N LEU A 14 -0.89 9.56 -6.24
CA LEU A 14 0.09 8.74 -6.96
C LEU A 14 1.54 9.11 -6.58
N ILE A 15 1.84 10.41 -6.43
CA ILE A 15 3.19 10.89 -6.09
C ILE A 15 3.38 10.97 -4.57
N ALA A 16 2.57 11.80 -3.89
CA ALA A 16 2.79 12.16 -2.50
C ALA A 16 2.56 10.99 -1.53
N TYR A 17 1.79 9.99 -1.94
CA TYR A 17 1.51 8.81 -1.14
C TYR A 17 2.08 7.53 -1.78
N GLY A 18 1.62 7.17 -2.99
CA GLY A 18 1.97 5.93 -3.67
C GLY A 18 3.48 5.78 -3.93
N GLU A 19 4.05 6.68 -4.74
CA GLU A 19 5.47 6.66 -5.10
C GLU A 19 6.36 6.87 -3.88
N LYS A 20 6.01 7.84 -3.00
CA LYS A 20 6.72 8.09 -1.74
C LYS A 20 6.85 6.81 -0.91
N ASN A 21 5.75 6.11 -0.66
CA ASN A 21 5.76 4.89 0.15
C ASN A 21 6.44 3.73 -0.59
N CYS A 22 6.19 3.55 -1.89
CA CYS A 22 6.86 2.54 -2.70
C CYS A 22 8.38 2.66 -2.59
N LYS A 23 8.92 3.87 -2.76
CA LYS A 23 10.35 4.15 -2.59
C LYS A 23 10.82 3.89 -1.16
N ASN A 24 10.04 4.27 -0.16
CA ASN A 24 10.43 4.08 1.25
C ASN A 24 10.57 2.59 1.62
N PHE A 25 9.65 1.74 1.18
CA PHE A 25 9.72 0.29 1.40
C PHE A 25 10.90 -0.39 0.69
N HIS A 26 11.39 0.20 -0.41
CA HIS A 26 12.53 -0.31 -1.19
C HIS A 26 13.88 0.32 -0.81
N LYS A 27 13.92 1.25 0.15
CA LYS A 27 15.19 1.73 0.70
C LYS A 27 15.94 0.56 1.36
N PRO A 28 17.25 0.36 1.11
CA PRO A 28 18.00 -0.74 1.70
C PRO A 28 17.86 -0.83 3.23
N GLU A 29 17.83 0.32 3.93
CA GLU A 29 17.72 0.38 5.39
C GLU A 29 16.39 -0.16 5.93
N ILE A 30 15.38 -0.27 5.06
CA ILE A 30 14.05 -0.81 5.34
C ILE A 30 13.92 -2.21 4.75
N TYR A 31 14.13 -2.36 3.43
CA TYR A 31 13.92 -3.60 2.68
C TYR A 31 14.76 -4.76 3.21
N ASP A 32 16.03 -4.51 3.55
CA ASP A 32 16.94 -5.57 4.02
C ASP A 32 16.62 -6.05 5.44
N ARG A 33 15.72 -5.36 6.15
CA ARG A 33 15.22 -5.80 7.47
C ARG A 33 14.10 -6.82 7.37
N PHE A 34 13.46 -6.93 6.20
CA PHE A 34 12.44 -7.94 5.98
C PHE A 34 13.11 -9.29 5.74
N ASP A 35 12.51 -10.34 6.31
CA ASP A 35 12.81 -11.70 5.91
C ASP A 35 12.33 -11.97 4.47
N GLU A 36 12.57 -13.17 3.95
CA GLU A 36 12.17 -13.52 2.59
C GLU A 36 10.66 -13.46 2.37
N LEU A 37 9.83 -13.76 3.37
CA LEU A 37 8.37 -13.62 3.29
C LEU A 37 7.97 -12.14 3.22
N GLY A 38 8.63 -11.29 4.01
CA GLY A 38 8.39 -9.86 4.02
C GLY A 38 8.77 -9.19 2.69
N LYS A 39 9.90 -9.57 2.10
CA LYS A 39 10.32 -9.10 0.77
C LYS A 39 9.35 -9.56 -0.32
N GLN A 40 8.88 -10.81 -0.26
CA GLN A 40 7.85 -11.32 -1.17
C GLN A 40 6.56 -10.51 -1.05
N PHE A 41 6.11 -10.21 0.18
CA PHE A 41 4.94 -9.38 0.42
C PHE A 41 5.08 -7.97 -0.15
N ILE A 42 6.20 -7.28 0.08
CA ILE A 42 6.45 -5.93 -0.46
C ILE A 42 6.38 -5.96 -2.00
N ASN A 43 7.09 -6.89 -2.62
CA ASN A 43 7.16 -6.99 -4.08
C ASN A 43 5.82 -7.35 -4.70
N CYS A 44 5.08 -8.29 -4.09
CA CYS A 44 3.75 -8.70 -4.52
C CYS A 44 2.75 -7.53 -4.39
N THR A 45 2.74 -6.88 -3.23
CA THR A 45 1.83 -5.79 -2.92
C THR A 45 2.03 -4.61 -3.87
N GLY A 46 3.28 -4.19 -4.09
CA GLY A 46 3.60 -3.10 -5.01
C GLY A 46 3.05 -3.37 -6.42
N LYS A 47 3.26 -4.59 -6.94
CA LYS A 47 2.72 -4.99 -8.25
C LYS A 47 1.19 -5.02 -8.27
N CYS A 48 0.55 -5.57 -7.24
CA CYS A 48 -0.90 -5.64 -7.14
C CYS A 48 -1.53 -4.24 -7.13
N LEU A 49 -0.96 -3.31 -6.35
CA LEU A 49 -1.47 -1.94 -6.24
C LEU A 49 -1.33 -1.18 -7.56
N ILE A 50 -0.16 -1.26 -8.21
CA ILE A 50 0.08 -0.64 -9.52
C ILE A 50 -0.92 -1.18 -10.55
N TYR A 51 -1.07 -2.50 -10.63
CA TYR A 51 -1.98 -3.14 -11.58
C TYR A 51 -3.45 -2.70 -11.39
N ASN A 52 -3.93 -2.61 -10.15
CA ASN A 52 -5.29 -2.11 -9.89
C ASN A 52 -5.45 -0.65 -10.31
N MET A 53 -4.43 0.19 -10.07
CA MET A 53 -4.44 1.59 -10.48
C MET A 53 -4.42 1.75 -12.01
N GLU A 54 -3.59 0.97 -12.72
CA GLU A 54 -3.55 0.95 -14.18
C GLU A 54 -4.93 0.59 -14.76
N ILE A 55 -5.56 -0.47 -14.27
CA ILE A 55 -6.92 -0.86 -14.69
C ILE A 55 -7.92 0.28 -14.46
N TYR A 56 -7.83 0.96 -13.32
CA TYR A 56 -8.73 2.06 -13.00
C TYR A 56 -8.56 3.22 -13.99
N LEU A 57 -7.32 3.64 -14.23
CA LEU A 57 -7.00 4.75 -15.12
C LEU A 57 -7.42 4.45 -16.57
N GLU A 58 -7.17 3.23 -17.05
CA GLU A 58 -7.59 2.78 -18.39
C GLU A 58 -9.12 2.84 -18.55
N LYS A 59 -9.88 2.39 -17.55
CA LYS A 59 -11.35 2.40 -17.58
C LYS A 59 -11.96 3.81 -17.58
N ARG A 60 -11.25 4.80 -17.06
CA ARG A 60 -11.73 6.19 -16.99
C ARG A 60 -11.48 6.97 -18.28
N ALA A 61 -10.66 6.46 -19.20
CA ALA A 61 -10.43 7.03 -20.53
C ALA A 61 -10.17 8.56 -20.54
N GLY A 62 -9.48 9.09 -19.52
CA GLY A 62 -9.15 10.51 -19.39
C GLY A 62 -10.13 11.35 -18.57
N ASP A 63 -11.29 10.82 -18.15
CA ASP A 63 -12.16 11.45 -17.14
C ASP A 63 -11.65 11.15 -15.73
N ILE A 64 -10.54 11.81 -15.39
CA ILE A 64 -9.79 11.53 -14.18
C ILE A 64 -10.12 12.56 -13.08
N ASN A 65 -10.57 12.05 -11.95
CA ASN A 65 -10.75 12.82 -10.72
C ASN A 65 -9.74 12.35 -9.68
N CYS A 66 -8.91 13.27 -9.19
CA CYS A 66 -7.83 12.98 -8.25
C CYS A 66 -8.30 12.44 -6.90
N GLU A 67 -9.50 12.83 -6.44
CA GLU A 67 -10.06 12.27 -5.21
C GLU A 67 -10.51 10.83 -5.44
N LEU A 68 -11.09 10.52 -6.60
CA LEU A 68 -11.48 9.14 -6.94
C LEU A 68 -10.25 8.24 -7.16
N ILE A 69 -9.14 8.76 -7.68
CA ILE A 69 -7.85 8.04 -7.73
C ILE A 69 -7.38 7.70 -6.33
N LYS A 70 -7.45 8.66 -5.42
CA LYS A 70 -7.06 8.46 -4.02
C LYS A 70 -7.95 7.40 -3.38
N GLU A 71 -9.26 7.50 -3.54
CA GLU A 71 -10.23 6.52 -3.03
C GLU A 71 -9.98 5.13 -3.59
N GLU A 72 -9.83 4.96 -4.90
CA GLU A 72 -9.55 3.66 -5.53
C GLU A 72 -8.20 3.10 -5.04
N GLY A 73 -7.20 3.98 -4.95
CA GLY A 73 -5.91 3.69 -4.38
C GLY A 73 -6.06 3.06 -3.00
N PHE A 74 -6.76 3.72 -2.08
CA PHE A 74 -6.98 3.15 -0.75
C PHE A 74 -7.89 1.91 -0.77
N HIS A 75 -8.89 1.83 -1.64
CA HIS A 75 -9.78 0.68 -1.71
C HIS A 75 -9.07 -0.61 -2.16
N SER A 76 -8.03 -0.49 -2.98
CA SER A 76 -7.27 -1.65 -3.46
C SER A 76 -6.36 -2.31 -2.40
N HIS A 77 -5.95 -1.59 -1.35
CA HIS A 77 -4.93 -2.10 -0.42
C HIS A 77 -5.36 -3.32 0.37
N PRO A 78 -6.56 -3.39 0.99
CA PRO A 78 -6.92 -4.53 1.82
C PRO A 78 -6.85 -5.84 1.03
N LYS A 79 -7.39 -5.84 -0.19
CA LYS A 79 -7.33 -7.01 -1.08
C LYS A 79 -5.88 -7.36 -1.42
N CYS A 80 -5.07 -6.40 -1.87
CA CYS A 80 -3.67 -6.66 -2.22
C CYS A 80 -2.85 -7.16 -1.01
N TYR A 81 -3.07 -6.61 0.18
CA TYR A 81 -2.36 -7.05 1.38
C TYR A 81 -2.72 -8.50 1.75
N LEU A 82 -4.00 -8.86 1.68
CA LEU A 82 -4.46 -10.22 1.97
C LEU A 82 -3.95 -11.22 0.92
N ASP A 83 -4.10 -10.90 -0.36
CA ASP A 83 -3.66 -11.76 -1.47
C ASP A 83 -2.13 -11.97 -1.46
N CYS A 84 -1.37 -10.98 -0.97
CA CYS A 84 0.09 -11.06 -0.85
C CYS A 84 0.59 -11.60 0.51
N GLY A 85 -0.30 -12.11 1.36
CA GLY A 85 0.09 -12.86 2.56
C GLY A 85 0.39 -12.02 3.80
N PHE A 86 -0.19 -10.82 3.93
CA PHE A 86 0.03 -9.93 5.08
C PHE A 86 -0.19 -10.62 6.44
N CYS A 87 -1.15 -11.55 6.56
CA CYS A 87 -1.42 -12.23 7.82
C CYS A 87 -0.23 -13.06 8.35
N GLN A 88 0.64 -13.53 7.48
CA GLN A 88 1.88 -14.23 7.87
C GLN A 88 3.00 -13.24 8.13
N VAL A 89 3.11 -12.21 7.29
CA VAL A 89 4.16 -11.17 7.40
C VAL A 89 4.00 -10.31 8.64
N CYS A 90 2.77 -10.01 9.07
CA CYS A 90 2.54 -9.24 10.28
C CYS A 90 3.06 -9.94 11.55
N LYS A 91 3.18 -11.29 11.54
CA LYS A 91 3.81 -12.08 12.61
C LYS A 91 5.32 -11.97 12.60
N SER A 92 5.94 -12.28 11.46
CA SER A 92 7.40 -12.45 11.38
C SER A 92 8.16 -11.13 11.20
N ASN A 93 7.55 -10.13 10.55
CA ASN A 93 8.20 -8.89 10.13
C ASN A 93 7.72 -7.64 10.87
N LYS A 94 7.07 -7.78 12.04
CA LYS A 94 6.47 -6.67 12.80
C LYS A 94 7.36 -5.44 12.96
N TYR A 95 8.64 -5.63 13.28
CA TYR A 95 9.57 -4.51 13.50
C TYR A 95 9.99 -3.83 12.20
N ALA A 96 10.13 -4.59 11.11
CA ALA A 96 10.46 -4.05 9.80
C ALA A 96 9.28 -3.23 9.26
N LEU A 97 8.06 -3.77 9.40
CA LEU A 97 6.80 -3.06 9.13
C LEU A 97 6.74 -1.74 9.93
N LEU A 98 6.86 -1.79 11.26
CA LEU A 98 6.82 -0.59 12.12
C LEU A 98 7.83 0.49 11.75
N ARG A 99 8.99 0.13 11.20
CA ARG A 99 10.00 1.10 10.75
C ARG A 99 9.80 1.61 9.33
N ALA A 100 9.22 0.79 8.46
CA ALA A 100 8.87 1.19 7.10
C ALA A 100 7.74 2.24 7.11
N TYR A 101 6.88 2.22 8.14
CA TYR A 101 5.82 3.19 8.31
C TYR A 101 6.36 4.51 8.88
N ASP A 102 6.29 5.58 8.10
CA ASP A 102 6.24 6.93 8.65
C ASP A 102 4.87 7.07 9.33
N LEU A 103 4.84 7.08 10.66
CA LEU A 103 3.59 7.09 11.45
C LEU A 103 2.61 8.17 10.98
N LYS A 104 3.12 9.28 10.43
CA LYS A 104 2.31 10.40 9.91
C LYS A 104 1.43 10.03 8.70
N ASP A 105 1.90 9.13 7.82
CA ASP A 105 1.13 8.71 6.65
C ASP A 105 -0.04 7.77 7.03
N PHE A 106 0.06 7.14 8.20
CA PHE A 106 -0.95 6.22 8.73
C PHE A 106 -2.05 6.87 9.59
N PHE A 107 -1.92 8.16 9.91
CA PHE A 107 -2.95 8.89 10.66
C PHE A 107 -4.01 9.54 9.75
N SER A 108 -3.98 9.27 8.44
CA SER A 108 -5.14 9.50 7.57
C SER A 108 -6.23 8.47 7.93
N LYS A 109 -7.49 8.89 7.96
CA LYS A 109 -8.62 8.00 8.32
C LYS A 109 -8.68 6.78 7.40
N GLU A 110 -8.35 7.00 6.13
CA GLU A 110 -8.40 6.01 5.06
C GLU A 110 -7.35 4.91 5.26
N ALA A 111 -6.13 5.26 5.68
CA ALA A 111 -5.10 4.28 6.02
C ALA A 111 -5.49 3.43 7.27
N ILE A 112 -6.15 4.04 8.26
CA ILE A 112 -6.62 3.36 9.47
C ILE A 112 -7.74 2.35 9.16
N GLU A 113 -8.67 2.70 8.27
CA GLU A 113 -9.75 1.79 7.84
C GLU A 113 -9.20 0.55 7.15
N GLN A 114 -8.17 0.70 6.30
CA GLN A 114 -7.53 -0.44 5.65
C GLN A 114 -6.91 -1.41 6.64
N VAL A 115 -6.19 -0.90 7.64
CA VAL A 115 -5.57 -1.76 8.66
C VAL A 115 -6.61 -2.45 9.50
N TYR A 116 -7.72 -1.78 9.83
CA TYR A 116 -8.82 -2.42 10.54
C TYR A 116 -9.42 -3.60 9.74
N ILE A 117 -9.68 -3.42 8.44
CA ILE A 117 -10.21 -4.50 7.59
C ILE A 117 -9.23 -5.68 7.56
N VAL A 118 -7.95 -5.42 7.30
CA VAL A 118 -6.94 -6.47 7.17
C VAL A 118 -6.70 -7.20 8.50
N ILE A 119 -6.63 -6.49 9.64
CA ILE A 119 -6.49 -7.12 10.96
C ILE A 119 -7.71 -7.98 11.29
N LYS A 120 -8.92 -7.53 10.94
CA LYS A 120 -10.15 -8.31 11.17
C LYS A 120 -10.12 -9.62 10.37
N GLU A 121 -9.76 -9.56 9.08
CA GLU A 121 -9.68 -10.73 8.19
C GLU A 121 -8.54 -11.68 8.59
N CYS A 122 -7.39 -11.16 8.99
CA CYS A 122 -6.29 -11.98 9.50
C CYS A 122 -6.58 -12.59 10.87
N GLY A 123 -7.55 -12.05 11.61
CA GLY A 123 -7.82 -12.36 13.01
C GLY A 123 -6.97 -11.49 13.94
N VAL A 124 -7.62 -10.85 14.92
CA VAL A 124 -6.99 -9.87 15.83
C VAL A 124 -5.79 -10.46 16.58
N PHE A 125 -5.78 -11.77 16.87
CA PHE A 125 -4.68 -12.41 17.58
C PHE A 125 -3.51 -12.80 16.67
N ASN A 126 -3.71 -12.90 15.35
CA ASN A 126 -2.69 -13.37 14.43
C ASN A 126 -1.54 -12.38 14.27
N CYS A 127 -1.70 -11.07 14.41
CA CYS A 127 -0.57 -10.15 14.29
C CYS A 127 0.13 -9.85 15.63
N PHE A 128 -0.47 -10.24 16.77
CA PHE A 128 -0.01 -9.86 18.11
C PHE A 128 0.42 -11.05 18.99
N TYR A 129 0.05 -12.29 18.63
CA TYR A 129 0.42 -13.52 19.34
C TYR A 129 1.15 -14.51 18.43
#